data_AF-A0A2S3QTV6-F1
#
_entry.id   AF-A0A2S3QTV6-F1
#
_cell.length_a   1.000
_cell.length_b   1.000
_cell.length_c   1.000
_cell.angle_alpha   90.00
_cell.angle_beta   90.00
_cell.angle_gamma   90.00
#
_symmetry.space_group_name_H-M   'P 1'
#
loop_
_entity.id
_entity.type
_entity.pdbx_description
1 polymer ?
#
loop_
_entity_poly.entity_id
_entity_poly.type
_entity_poly.pdbx_seq_one_letter_code
_entity_poly.pdbx_strand_id
1 'polypeptide(L)'
;MGDTVLTPRIIEFIKQEQPDYIVAPTGIAQFDIGSPLLLPKKDIKKLIEISTGSIIANHMDALDHCRLSRRELKELLGKEASKRFIIPEDGETIKLN
;
A
#
# COMPACT_ATOMS: atom_id res chain seq x y z
N MET A 1 -8.75 -0.24 1.61
CA MET A 1 -8.47 0.56 2.83
C MET A 1 -8.52 2.03 2.45
N GLY A 2 -8.99 2.90 3.35
CA GLY A 2 -8.84 4.36 3.20
C GLY A 2 -7.53 4.85 3.82
N ASP A 3 -7.42 6.15 4.07
CA ASP A 3 -6.27 6.76 4.73
C ASP A 3 -6.11 6.23 6.15
N THR A 4 -5.05 5.45 6.36
CA THR A 4 -4.80 4.77 7.63
C THR A 4 -3.35 4.34 7.73
N VAL A 5 -2.91 4.11 8.95
CA VAL A 5 -1.74 3.28 9.29
C VAL A 5 -2.15 1.81 9.45
N LEU A 6 -1.19 0.88 9.49
CA LEU A 6 -1.47 -0.54 9.66
C LEU A 6 -1.74 -0.86 11.14
N THR A 7 -3.00 -0.71 11.57
CA THR A 7 -3.42 -0.95 12.95
C THR A 7 -3.53 -2.44 13.28
N PRO A 8 -3.48 -2.84 14.57
CA PRO A 8 -3.68 -4.23 14.97
C PRO A 8 -5.00 -4.84 14.45
N ARG A 9 -6.09 -4.06 14.44
CA ARG A 9 -7.39 -4.51 13.93
C ARG A 9 -7.36 -4.81 12.42
N ILE A 10 -6.65 -3.99 11.65
CA ILE A 10 -6.49 -4.23 10.20
C ILE A 10 -5.62 -5.49 9.99
N ILE A 11 -4.55 -5.65 10.77
CA ILE A 11 -3.69 -6.84 10.68
C ILE A 11 -4.48 -8.11 10.97
N GLU A 12 -5.30 -8.10 12.02
CA GLU A 12 -6.16 -9.23 12.40
C GLU A 12 -7.15 -9.57 11.29
N PHE A 13 -7.87 -8.56 10.77
CA PHE A 13 -8.81 -8.74 9.67
C PHE A 13 -8.14 -9.35 8.43
N ILE A 14 -6.99 -8.81 8.00
CA ILE A 14 -6.29 -9.32 6.81
C ILE A 14 -5.85 -10.78 7.03
N LYS A 15 -5.36 -11.10 8.23
CA LYS A 15 -4.95 -12.47 8.56
C LYS A 15 -6.10 -13.46 8.55
N GLN A 16 -7.27 -13.06 9.07
CA GLN A 16 -8.46 -13.90 9.19
C GLN A 16 -9.19 -14.07 7.85
N GLU A 17 -9.46 -12.96 7.16
CA GLU A 17 -10.32 -12.96 5.97
C GLU A 17 -9.56 -13.20 4.67
N GLN A 18 -8.23 -12.96 4.64
CA GLN A 18 -7.39 -13.07 3.44
C GLN A 18 -8.04 -12.53 2.16
N PRO A 19 -8.33 -11.21 2.08
CA PRO A 19 -9.00 -10.65 0.91
C PRO A 19 -8.20 -10.89 -0.38
N ASP A 20 -8.90 -11.22 -1.46
CA ASP A 20 -8.29 -11.38 -2.80
C ASP A 20 -7.62 -10.09 -3.27
N TYR A 21 -8.19 -8.93 -2.89
CA TYR A 21 -7.71 -7.61 -3.29
C TYR A 21 -7.72 -6.62 -2.12
N ILE A 22 -6.61 -5.89 -1.96
CA ILE A 22 -6.46 -4.84 -0.95
C ILE A 22 -6.03 -3.54 -1.62
N VAL A 23 -6.93 -2.55 -1.68
CA VAL A 23 -6.54 -1.18 -2.06
C VAL A 23 -5.85 -0.51 -0.86
N ALA A 24 -4.63 -0.03 -1.04
CA ALA A 24 -3.79 0.49 0.05
C ALA A 24 -3.21 1.88 -0.27
N PRO A 25 -3.23 2.84 0.69
CA PRO A 25 -2.61 4.15 0.49
C PRO A 25 -1.09 4.04 0.70
N THR A 26 -0.33 4.00 -0.39
CA THR A 26 1.11 3.72 -0.38
C THR A 26 1.98 4.95 -0.60
N GLY A 27 1.41 6.15 -0.69
CA GLY A 27 2.15 7.40 -0.89
C GLY A 27 3.03 7.86 0.26
N ILE A 28 2.91 7.29 1.46
CA ILE A 28 3.64 7.70 2.67
C ILE A 28 3.50 9.21 2.96
N ALA A 29 2.59 9.54 3.88
CA ALA A 29 2.46 10.88 4.43
C ALA A 29 2.76 10.88 5.93
N GLN A 30 3.45 11.92 6.40
CA GLN A 30 3.75 12.16 7.81
C GLN A 30 3.92 13.66 8.06
N PHE A 31 3.65 14.10 9.29
CA PHE A 31 4.06 15.44 9.75
C PHE A 31 5.57 15.49 10.03
N ASP A 32 6.13 16.70 10.09
CA ASP A 32 7.54 16.91 10.47
C ASP A 32 7.82 16.47 11.91
N ILE A 33 6.81 16.57 12.78
CA ILE A 33 6.82 16.06 14.16
C ILE A 33 5.54 15.25 14.36
N GLY A 34 5.67 14.00 14.79
CA GLY A 34 4.53 13.16 15.16
C GLY A 34 4.52 11.80 14.47
N SER A 35 3.34 11.20 14.42
CA SER A 35 3.12 9.87 13.86
C SER A 35 2.84 9.90 12.35
N PRO A 36 3.11 8.80 11.63
CA PRO A 36 2.73 8.69 10.23
C PRO A 36 1.20 8.77 10.07
N LEU A 37 0.76 9.38 8.97
CA LEU A 37 -0.65 9.48 8.59
C LEU A 37 -1.08 8.28 7.72
N LEU A 38 -0.18 7.81 6.87
CA LEU A 38 -0.37 6.66 5.99
C LEU A 38 0.63 5.55 6.30
N LEU A 39 0.58 4.46 5.54
CA LEU A 39 1.45 3.29 5.71
C LEU A 39 2.94 3.65 5.56
N PRO A 40 3.79 3.57 6.60
CA PRO A 40 5.23 3.67 6.43
C PRO A 40 5.78 2.48 5.62
N LYS A 41 7.00 2.59 5.07
CA LYS A 41 7.64 1.52 4.25
C LYS A 41 7.60 0.14 4.91
N LYS A 42 7.80 0.07 6.23
CA LYS A 42 7.75 -1.18 7.01
C LYS A 42 6.35 -1.82 7.00
N ASP A 43 5.30 -1.00 7.01
CA ASP A 43 3.92 -1.48 7.03
C ASP A 43 3.48 -1.94 5.64
N ILE A 44 3.97 -1.30 4.57
CA ILE A 44 3.79 -1.77 3.19
C ILE A 44 4.42 -3.16 3.01
N LYS A 45 5.64 -3.37 3.52
CA LYS A 45 6.26 -4.70 3.53
C LYS A 45 5.47 -5.69 4.39
N LYS A 46 4.98 -5.25 5.55
CA LYS A 46 4.18 -6.10 6.42
C LYS A 46 2.88 -6.54 5.76
N LEU A 47 2.23 -5.66 5.02
CA LEU A 47 1.00 -5.92 4.28
C LEU A 47 1.18 -7.09 3.31
N ILE A 48 2.33 -7.13 2.62
CA ILE A 48 2.74 -8.24 1.75
C ILE A 48 2.86 -9.52 2.56
N GLU A 49 3.61 -9.50 3.66
CA GLU A 49 3.83 -10.71 4.46
C GLU A 49 2.55 -11.34 5.02
N ILE A 50 1.54 -10.54 5.36
CA ILE A 50 0.33 -11.02 6.05
C ILE A 50 -0.86 -11.31 5.13
N SER A 51 -0.78 -10.92 3.86
CA SER A 51 -1.83 -11.15 2.86
C SER A 51 -1.36 -12.12 1.79
N THR A 52 -2.28 -12.91 1.25
CA THR A 52 -2.04 -13.75 0.06
C THR A 52 -2.49 -13.07 -1.24
N GLY A 53 -3.54 -12.24 -1.17
CA GLY A 53 -4.12 -11.52 -2.30
C GLY A 53 -3.21 -10.45 -2.92
N SER A 54 -3.75 -9.79 -3.94
CA SER A 54 -3.10 -8.68 -4.64
C SER A 54 -3.33 -7.36 -3.91
N ILE A 55 -2.31 -6.51 -3.89
CA ILE A 55 -2.38 -5.18 -3.29
C ILE A 55 -2.43 -4.15 -4.41
N ILE A 56 -3.46 -3.32 -4.43
CA ILE A 56 -3.62 -2.22 -5.39
C ILE A 56 -3.12 -0.94 -4.72
N ALA A 57 -2.00 -0.44 -5.22
CA ALA A 57 -1.36 0.76 -4.70
C ALA A 57 -2.14 2.01 -5.11
N ASN A 58 -2.43 2.88 -4.15
CA ASN A 58 -3.13 4.14 -4.37
C ASN A 58 -2.43 5.28 -3.60
N HIS A 59 -2.91 6.51 -3.80
CA HIS A 59 -2.56 7.69 -3.02
C HIS A 59 -1.08 8.09 -3.19
N MET A 60 -0.52 7.95 -4.40
CA MET A 60 0.87 8.30 -4.76
C MET A 60 0.88 9.37 -5.86
N ASP A 61 1.99 10.11 -5.98
CA ASP A 61 2.30 11.07 -7.06
C ASP A 61 1.26 12.18 -7.36
N ALA A 62 0.27 12.39 -6.49
CA ALA A 62 -0.77 13.40 -6.66
C ALA A 62 -0.64 14.60 -5.70
N LEU A 63 -0.02 14.40 -4.53
CA LEU A 63 0.10 15.38 -3.46
C LEU A 63 1.55 15.50 -2.98
N ASP A 64 1.97 16.73 -2.66
CA ASP A 64 3.33 17.10 -2.26
C ASP A 64 3.84 16.37 -0.99
N HIS A 65 2.94 16.04 -0.08
CA HIS A 65 3.25 15.37 1.18
C HIS A 65 3.22 13.84 1.10
N CYS A 66 2.89 13.27 -0.06
CA CYS A 66 3.03 11.84 -0.34
C CYS A 66 4.42 11.55 -0.91
N ARG A 67 5.34 11.15 -0.03
CA ARG A 67 6.78 11.08 -0.31
C ARG A 67 7.27 9.74 -0.87
N LEU A 68 6.38 8.84 -1.28
CA LEU A 68 6.74 7.61 -2.00
C LEU A 68 6.06 7.59 -3.37
N SER A 69 6.88 7.67 -4.42
CA SER A 69 6.42 7.58 -5.80
C SER A 69 6.18 6.14 -6.26
N ARG A 70 5.43 5.96 -7.36
CA ARG A 70 5.26 4.64 -8.00
C ARG A 70 6.58 3.96 -8.34
N ARG A 71 7.58 4.73 -8.82
CA ARG A 71 8.91 4.22 -9.15
C ARG A 71 9.63 3.70 -7.91
N GLU A 72 9.65 4.49 -6.85
CA GLU A 72 10.30 4.10 -5.58
C GLU A 72 9.58 2.94 -4.91
N LEU A 73 8.25 2.83 -5.06
CA LEU A 73 7.51 1.66 -4.59
C LEU A 73 7.96 0.39 -5.35
N LYS A 74 8.05 0.43 -6.68
CA LYS A 74 8.57 -0.71 -7.48
C LYS A 74 9.99 -1.12 -7.02
N GLU A 75 10.85 -0.16 -6.72
CA GLU A 75 12.20 -0.39 -6.18
C GLU A 75 12.17 -0.98 -4.76
N LEU A 76 11.29 -0.49 -3.88
CA LEU A 76 11.15 -0.95 -2.50
C LEU A 76 10.71 -2.41 -2.39
N LEU A 77 9.84 -2.85 -3.30
CA LEU A 77 9.20 -4.16 -3.29
C LEU A 77 10.10 -5.28 -3.84
N GLY A 78 11.08 -4.94 -4.69
CA GLY A 78 11.85 -5.94 -5.42
C GLY A 78 10.98 -6.76 -6.40
N LYS A 79 11.60 -7.63 -7.20
CA LYS A 79 10.93 -8.30 -8.32
C LYS A 79 9.75 -9.18 -7.92
N GLU A 80 9.90 -10.00 -6.87
CA GLU A 80 8.88 -10.97 -6.48
C GLU A 80 7.68 -10.31 -5.79
N ALA A 81 7.90 -9.36 -4.88
CA ALA A 81 6.80 -8.68 -4.20
C ALA A 81 6.06 -7.71 -5.14
N SER A 82 6.75 -7.17 -6.15
CA SER A 82 6.12 -6.36 -7.20
C SER A 82 5.07 -7.13 -8.01
N LYS A 83 5.17 -8.47 -8.12
CA LYS A 83 4.15 -9.27 -8.84
C LYS A 83 2.80 -9.29 -8.14
N ARG A 84 2.77 -9.09 -6.82
CA ARG A 84 1.53 -8.98 -6.03
C ARG A 84 1.02 -7.56 -5.91
N PHE A 85 1.80 -6.58 -6.38
CA PHE A 85 1.42 -5.19 -6.39
C PHE A 85 0.91 -4.77 -7.76
N ILE A 86 -0.33 -4.32 -7.79
CA ILE A 86 -0.92 -3.64 -8.94
C ILE A 86 -0.70 -2.14 -8.69
N ILE A 87 0.09 -1.49 -9.53
CA ILE A 87 0.47 -0.08 -9.40
C ILE A 87 -0.10 0.65 -10.62
N PRO A 88 -1.38 1.07 -10.56
CA PRO A 88 -2.05 1.69 -11.69
C PRO A 88 -1.53 3.11 -11.97
N GLU A 89 -1.46 3.46 -13.24
CA GLU A 89 -1.30 4.85 -13.69
C GLU A 89 -2.61 5.63 -13.54
N ASP A 90 -2.52 6.95 -13.58
CA ASP A 90 -3.71 7.81 -13.47
C ASP A 90 -4.67 7.55 -14.65
N GLY A 91 -5.93 7.21 -14.34
CA GLY A 91 -6.95 6.87 -15.32
C GLY A 91 -6.92 5.41 -15.81
N GLU A 92 -6.00 4.58 -15.32
CA GLU A 92 -5.95 3.16 -15.67
C GLU A 92 -7.14 2.39 -15.06
N THR A 93 -7.75 1.52 -15.87
CA THR A 93 -8.80 0.60 -15.40
C THR A 93 -8.21 -0.79 -15.16
N ILE A 94 -8.33 -1.27 -13.93
CA ILE A 94 -7.92 -2.62 -13.55
C ILE A 94 -9.15 -3.53 -13.55
N LYS A 95 -9.10 -4.61 -14.32
CA LYS A 95 -10.10 -5.68 -14.27
C LYS A 95 -9.66 -6.73 -13.25
N LEU A 96 -10.50 -6.93 -12.24
CA LEU A 96 -10.33 -7.99 -11.25
C LEU A 96 -11.07 -9.25 -11.73
N ASN A 97 -10.54 -10.42 -11.41
CA ASN A 97 -11.09 -11.71 -11.84
C ASN A 97 -11.91 -12.36 -10.74
#